data_AF-A0A523PM41-F1
#
_entry.id   AF-A0A523PM41-F1
#
_cell.length_a   1.000
_cell.length_b   1.000
_cell.length_c   1.000
_cell.angle_alpha   90.00
_cell.angle_beta   90.00
_cell.angle_gamma   90.00
#
_symmetry.space_group_name_H-M   'P 1'
#
loop_
_entity.id
_entity.type
_entity.pdbx_description
1 polymer ?
#
loop_
_entity_poly.entity_id
_entity_poly.type
_entity_poly.pdbx_seq_one_letter_code
_entity_poly.pdbx_strand_id
1 'polypeptide(L)'
;MAELRRVIAESDGLVALGDQLTELAPVIAEQPADQAMPSIKKAEKAVGSIEGASHIKSKLSEARRALKGAQPKREKAAGLLGDGLELHAAEIAWRQQASTQLLAGLDEYDDAIKNSIGLRIQARLTVDQAEEIAGCQAIHRDISLNF
;
A
#
# COMPACT_ATOMS: atom_id res chain seq x y z
N MET A 1 -0.36 4.15 -14.06
CA MET A 1 0.57 5.21 -13.64
C MET A 1 0.27 5.70 -12.22
N ALA A 2 -0.96 6.11 -11.92
CA ALA A 2 -1.32 6.65 -10.60
C ALA A 2 -0.97 5.73 -9.41
N GLU A 3 -1.21 4.42 -9.52
CA GLU A 3 -0.87 3.47 -8.45
C GLU A 3 0.64 3.40 -8.18
N LEU A 4 1.47 3.27 -9.22
CA LEU A 4 2.94 3.26 -9.07
C LEU A 4 3.46 4.55 -8.45
N ARG A 5 2.93 5.72 -8.86
CA ARG A 5 3.29 7.03 -8.26
C ARG A 5 2.94 7.08 -6.77
N ARG A 6 1.77 6.55 -6.36
CA ARG A 6 1.38 6.46 -4.94
C ARG A 6 2.32 5.56 -4.14
N VAL A 7 2.66 4.39 -4.68
CA VAL A 7 3.60 3.45 -4.04
C VAL A 7 4.96 4.11 -3.81
N ILE A 8 5.48 4.83 -4.81
CA ILE A 8 6.75 5.56 -4.68
C ILE A 8 6.61 6.73 -3.68
N ALA A 9 5.50 7.46 -3.69
CA ALA A 9 5.27 8.59 -2.79
C ALA A 9 5.19 8.18 -1.30
N GLU A 10 4.73 6.97 -1.00
CA GLU A 10 4.62 6.46 0.38
C GLU A 10 5.92 5.84 0.93
N SER A 11 7.05 6.07 0.26
CA SER A 11 8.38 5.60 0.70
C SER A 11 8.70 5.98 2.15
N ASP A 12 8.51 7.26 2.51
CA ASP A 12 8.84 7.78 3.84
C ASP A 12 7.97 7.15 4.93
N GLY A 13 6.69 6.89 4.60
CA GLY A 13 5.77 6.18 5.49
C GLY A 13 6.23 4.76 5.77
N LEU A 14 6.78 4.07 4.77
CA LEU A 14 7.33 2.72 4.95
C LEU A 14 8.63 2.72 5.74
N VAL A 15 9.52 3.70 5.51
CA VAL A 15 10.76 3.89 6.28
C VAL A 15 10.45 4.12 7.76
N ALA A 16 9.47 4.96 8.08
CA ALA A 16 9.08 5.28 9.46
C ALA A 16 8.59 4.06 10.28
N LEU A 17 8.17 2.97 9.62
CA LEU A 17 7.76 1.73 10.30
C LEU A 17 8.91 0.77 10.59
N GLY A 18 10.13 1.03 10.09
CA GLY A 18 11.27 0.11 10.23
C GLY A 18 11.61 -0.24 11.69
N ASP A 19 11.65 0.77 12.56
CA ASP A 19 11.93 0.57 13.99
C ASP A 19 10.84 -0.28 14.65
N GLN A 20 9.56 0.03 14.36
CA GLN A 20 8.43 -0.73 14.89
C GLN A 20 8.46 -2.20 14.45
N LEU A 21 8.93 -2.51 13.24
CA LEU A 21 9.07 -3.89 12.75
C LEU A 21 10.24 -4.61 13.44
N THR A 22 11.36 -3.91 13.62
CA THR A 22 12.56 -4.47 14.27
C THR A 22 12.31 -4.77 15.75
N GLU A 23 11.55 -3.91 16.42
CA GLU A 23 11.11 -4.09 17.82
C GLU A 23 10.22 -5.32 18.04
N LEU A 24 9.63 -5.90 16.99
CA LEU A 24 8.85 -7.14 17.13
C LEU A 24 9.73 -8.37 17.38
N ALA A 25 11.02 -8.33 17.07
CA ALA A 25 11.92 -9.46 17.28
C ALA A 25 12.00 -9.88 18.76
N PRO A 26 12.32 -8.97 19.72
CA PRO A 26 12.29 -9.31 21.14
C PRO A 26 10.89 -9.64 21.63
N VAL A 27 9.84 -9.02 21.09
CA VAL A 27 8.44 -9.31 21.45
C VAL A 27 8.06 -10.75 21.11
N ILE A 28 8.46 -11.26 19.96
CA ILE A 28 8.20 -12.66 19.55
C ILE A 28 9.00 -13.65 20.42
N ALA A 29 10.23 -13.29 20.76
CA ALA A 29 11.14 -14.15 21.51
C ALA A 29 10.74 -14.28 22.99
N GLU A 30 10.44 -13.15 23.65
CA GLU A 30 10.38 -13.09 25.11
C GLU A 30 8.95 -13.00 25.65
N GLN A 31 8.02 -12.38 24.91
CA GLN A 31 6.67 -12.16 25.45
C GLN A 31 5.77 -13.40 25.33
N PRO A 32 4.76 -13.51 26.22
CA PRO A 32 3.66 -14.46 26.05
C PRO A 32 2.92 -14.21 24.73
N ALA A 33 2.42 -15.26 24.09
CA ALA A 33 1.70 -15.15 22.81
C ALA A 33 0.53 -14.16 22.86
N ASP A 34 -0.19 -14.11 23.99
CA ASP A 34 -1.31 -13.20 24.20
C ASP A 34 -0.92 -11.71 24.21
N GLN A 35 0.34 -11.40 24.55
CA GLN A 35 0.88 -10.04 24.52
C GLN A 35 1.60 -9.73 23.20
N ALA A 36 2.28 -10.71 22.62
CA ALA A 36 2.98 -10.56 21.34
C ALA A 36 2.02 -10.38 20.16
N MET A 37 0.91 -11.13 20.12
CA MET A 37 -0.03 -11.11 19.00
C MET A 37 -0.70 -9.75 18.76
N PRO A 38 -1.17 -9.01 19.80
CA PRO A 38 -1.65 -7.64 19.64
C PRO A 38 -0.61 -6.67 19.07
N SER A 39 0.65 -6.77 19.52
CA SER A 39 1.76 -5.92 19.04
C SER A 39 2.03 -6.15 17.55
N ILE A 40 2.10 -7.41 17.12
CA ILE A 40 2.24 -7.76 15.70
C ILE A 40 1.01 -7.30 14.90
N LYS A 41 -0.20 -7.41 15.47
CA LYS A 41 -1.43 -6.92 14.82
C LYS A 41 -1.46 -5.41 14.65
N LYS A 42 -0.84 -4.64 15.55
CA LYS A 42 -0.71 -3.19 15.38
C LYS A 42 0.24 -2.87 14.22
N ALA A 43 1.38 -3.56 14.15
CA ALA A 43 2.35 -3.39 13.06
C ALA A 43 1.78 -3.82 11.70
N GLU A 44 1.10 -4.98 11.61
CA GLU A 44 0.49 -5.43 10.34
C GLU A 44 -0.55 -4.42 9.83
N LYS A 45 -1.27 -3.74 10.74
CA LYS A 45 -2.27 -2.74 10.36
C LYS A 45 -1.60 -1.48 9.83
N ALA A 46 -0.54 -1.02 10.49
CA ALA A 46 0.22 0.14 10.05
C ALA A 46 0.84 -0.11 8.67
N VAL A 47 1.52 -1.25 8.49
CA VAL A 47 2.07 -1.67 7.19
C VAL A 47 0.96 -1.85 6.16
N GLY A 48 -0.18 -2.44 6.55
CA GLY A 48 -1.30 -2.67 5.65
C GLY A 48 -2.05 -1.41 5.20
N SER A 49 -1.75 -0.25 5.79
CA SER A 49 -2.25 1.06 5.34
C SER A 49 -1.34 1.70 4.28
N ILE A 50 -0.16 1.13 4.03
CA ILE A 50 0.78 1.61 3.02
C ILE A 50 0.51 0.92 1.69
N GLU A 51 0.40 1.73 0.63
CA GLU A 51 0.20 1.28 -0.73
C GLU A 51 1.36 0.39 -1.19
N GLY A 52 1.03 -0.75 -1.78
CA GLY A 52 2.01 -1.75 -2.22
C GLY A 52 2.68 -2.57 -1.10
N ALA A 53 2.37 -2.37 0.18
CA ALA A 53 3.02 -3.09 1.31
C ALA A 53 2.28 -4.39 1.73
N SER A 54 1.40 -4.92 0.87
CA SER A 54 0.54 -6.08 1.16
C SER A 54 1.32 -7.37 1.44
N HIS A 55 2.47 -7.56 0.80
CA HIS A 55 3.33 -8.73 1.00
C HIS A 55 3.99 -8.73 2.39
N ILE A 56 4.50 -7.57 2.84
CA ILE A 56 5.06 -7.40 4.19
C ILE A 56 3.98 -7.66 5.24
N LYS A 57 2.80 -7.05 5.08
CA LYS A 57 1.64 -7.29 5.94
C LYS A 57 1.30 -8.78 6.04
N SER A 58 1.34 -9.50 4.92
CA SER A 58 1.02 -10.93 4.88
C SER A 58 1.99 -11.74 5.74
N LYS A 59 3.30 -11.47 5.63
CA LYS A 59 4.33 -12.11 6.48
C LYS A 59 4.12 -11.83 7.97
N LEU A 60 3.79 -10.60 8.34
CA LEU A 60 3.47 -10.25 9.75
C LEU A 60 2.21 -10.97 10.26
N SER A 61 1.17 -11.06 9.43
CA SER A 61 -0.06 -11.78 9.78
C SER A 61 0.20 -13.27 9.97
N GLU A 62 1.06 -13.88 9.14
CA GLU A 62 1.51 -15.26 9.28
C GLU A 62 2.35 -15.45 10.55
N ALA A 63 3.27 -14.54 10.87
CA ALA A 63 4.08 -14.57 12.09
C ALA A 63 3.19 -14.55 13.34
N ARG A 64 2.18 -13.66 13.36
CA ARG A 64 1.15 -13.62 14.41
C ARG A 64 0.39 -14.94 14.50
N ARG A 65 -0.03 -15.51 13.36
CA ARG A 65 -0.78 -16.79 13.33
C ARG A 65 0.07 -17.96 13.83
N ALA A 66 1.39 -17.92 13.64
CA ALA A 66 2.30 -18.95 14.15
C ALA A 66 2.38 -18.98 15.70
N LEU A 67 2.08 -17.85 16.36
CA LEU A 67 2.00 -17.77 17.82
C LEU A 67 0.63 -18.20 18.39
N LYS A 68 -0.40 -18.37 17.54
CA LYS A 68 -1.76 -18.70 17.97
C LYS A 68 -1.88 -20.17 18.41
N GLY A 69 -2.51 -20.40 19.56
CA GLY A 69 -2.89 -21.73 20.04
C GLY A 69 -2.07 -22.19 21.24
N ALA A 70 -2.30 -23.44 21.68
CA ALA A 70 -1.69 -23.99 22.90
C ALA A 70 -0.16 -24.21 22.81
N GLN A 71 0.39 -24.28 21.60
CA GLN A 71 1.83 -24.42 21.35
C GLN A 71 2.32 -23.33 20.36
N PRO A 72 2.79 -22.18 20.87
CA PRO A 72 3.32 -21.10 20.04
C PRO A 72 4.59 -21.52 19.29
N LYS A 73 4.59 -21.42 17.96
CA LYS A 73 5.76 -21.74 17.11
C LYS A 73 6.66 -20.51 16.96
N ARG A 74 7.41 -20.18 18.03
CA ARG A 74 8.24 -18.96 18.08
C ARG A 74 9.31 -18.88 17.00
N GLU A 75 10.01 -19.99 16.74
CA GLU A 75 11.03 -20.05 15.69
C GLU A 75 10.45 -19.74 14.31
N LYS A 76 9.27 -20.33 14.01
CA LYS A 76 8.53 -20.02 12.78
C LYS A 76 8.10 -18.54 12.72
N ALA A 77 7.64 -17.99 13.83
CA ALA A 77 7.24 -16.58 13.89
C ALA A 77 8.43 -15.63 13.68
N ALA A 78 9.60 -15.95 14.25
CA ALA A 78 10.83 -15.19 14.06
C ALA A 78 11.33 -15.26 12.61
N GLY A 79 11.31 -16.43 11.99
CA GLY A 79 11.65 -16.58 10.56
C GLY A 79 10.73 -15.76 9.65
N LEU A 80 9.42 -15.80 9.89
CA LEU A 80 8.45 -15.00 9.13
C LEU A 80 8.61 -13.48 9.36
N LEU A 81 9.03 -13.06 10.55
CA LEU A 81 9.38 -11.66 10.80
C LEU A 81 10.65 -11.27 10.00
N GLY A 82 11.67 -12.14 9.97
CA GLY A 82 12.87 -11.97 9.16
C GLY A 82 12.54 -11.79 7.68
N ASP A 83 11.75 -12.69 7.09
CA ASP A 83 11.26 -12.55 5.71
C ASP A 83 10.55 -11.20 5.49
N GLY A 84 9.75 -10.76 6.47
CA GLY A 84 9.05 -9.48 6.42
C GLY A 84 9.98 -8.28 6.43
N LEU A 85 11.06 -8.33 7.22
CA LEU A 85 12.09 -7.30 7.29
C LEU A 85 12.94 -7.26 6.00
N GLU A 86 13.26 -8.40 5.41
CA GLU A 86 13.94 -8.46 4.12
C GLU A 86 13.11 -7.82 3.01
N LEU A 87 11.81 -8.14 2.96
CA LEU A 87 10.87 -7.51 2.03
C LEU A 87 10.74 -6.01 2.28
N HIS A 88 10.73 -5.58 3.54
CA HIS A 88 10.68 -4.17 3.91
C HIS A 88 11.91 -3.40 3.42
N ALA A 89 13.11 -3.96 3.62
CA ALA A 89 14.34 -3.37 3.12
C ALA A 89 14.38 -3.31 1.58
N ALA A 90 13.95 -4.39 0.92
CA ALA A 90 13.85 -4.43 -0.54
C ALA A 90 12.87 -3.38 -1.07
N GLU A 91 11.70 -3.25 -0.43
CA GLU A 91 10.69 -2.24 -0.78
C GLU A 91 11.23 -0.82 -0.65
N ILE A 92 11.91 -0.50 0.45
CA ILE A 92 12.50 0.84 0.64
C ILE A 92 13.55 1.12 -0.45
N ALA A 93 14.46 0.18 -0.69
CA ALA A 93 15.56 0.37 -1.62
C ALA A 93 15.06 0.68 -3.04
N TRP A 94 14.11 -0.10 -3.55
CA TRP A 94 13.60 0.14 -4.91
C TRP A 94 12.76 1.42 -4.98
N ARG A 95 11.96 1.74 -3.95
CA ARG A 95 11.13 2.96 -3.96
C ARG A 95 11.97 4.23 -3.90
N GLN A 96 13.05 4.25 -3.12
CA GLN A 96 14.02 5.36 -3.09
C GLN A 96 14.75 5.52 -4.44
N GLN A 97 15.09 4.42 -5.09
CA GLN A 97 15.65 4.49 -6.43
C GLN A 97 14.62 5.01 -7.45
N ALA A 98 13.37 4.55 -7.36
CA ALA A 98 12.30 4.97 -8.26
C ALA A 98 11.89 6.44 -8.06
N SER A 99 11.93 6.95 -6.83
CA SER A 99 11.63 8.36 -6.56
C SER A 99 12.64 9.29 -7.22
N THR A 100 13.92 8.89 -7.27
CA THR A 100 14.98 9.68 -7.90
C THR A 100 15.05 9.52 -9.42
N GLN A 101 14.79 8.30 -9.93
CA GLN A 101 15.01 7.99 -11.34
C GLN A 101 13.75 8.08 -12.22
N LEU A 102 12.57 7.83 -11.65
CA LEU A 102 11.35 7.62 -12.43
C LEU A 102 10.29 8.69 -12.18
N LEU A 103 10.23 9.31 -11.00
CA LEU A 103 9.12 10.19 -10.63
C LEU A 103 8.93 11.34 -11.63
N ALA A 104 10.00 12.04 -11.99
CA ALA A 104 9.93 13.15 -12.95
C ALA A 104 9.47 12.71 -14.34
N GLY A 105 9.99 11.58 -14.86
CA GLY A 105 9.59 11.05 -16.16
C GLY A 105 8.16 10.50 -16.17
N LEU A 106 7.71 9.92 -15.05
CA LEU A 106 6.32 9.48 -14.90
C LEU A 106 5.36 10.65 -14.88
N ASP A 107 5.71 11.76 -14.22
CA ASP A 107 4.91 12.97 -14.18
C ASP A 107 4.82 13.63 -15.57
N GLU A 108 5.94 13.76 -16.27
CA GLU A 108 5.98 14.30 -17.63
C GLU A 108 5.15 13.45 -18.62
N TYR A 109 5.28 12.13 -18.51
CA TYR A 109 4.51 11.22 -19.36
C TYR A 109 3.01 11.32 -19.10
N ASP A 110 2.58 11.36 -17.83
CA ASP A 110 1.17 11.52 -17.46
C ASP A 110 0.61 12.84 -18.02
N ASP A 111 1.39 13.92 -17.94
CA ASP A 111 1.03 15.23 -18.48
C ASP A 111 0.93 15.25 -20.01
N ALA A 112 1.83 14.54 -20.70
CA ALA A 112 1.83 14.47 -22.15
C ALA A 112 0.60 13.73 -22.71
N ILE A 113 0.10 12.72 -21.99
CA ILE A 113 -0.99 11.87 -22.46
C ILE A 113 -2.37 12.21 -21.90
N LYS A 114 -2.47 13.12 -20.92
CA LYS A 114 -3.75 13.41 -20.22
C LYS A 114 -4.89 13.84 -21.15
N ASN A 115 -4.58 14.40 -22.31
CA ASN A 115 -5.56 14.84 -23.29
C ASN A 115 -5.89 13.77 -24.36
N SER A 116 -5.10 12.70 -24.44
CA SER A 116 -5.26 11.63 -25.45
C SER A 116 -5.60 10.27 -24.85
N ILE A 117 -5.51 10.10 -23.52
CA ILE A 117 -5.90 8.88 -22.82
C ILE A 117 -7.40 8.89 -22.51
N GLY A 118 -8.03 7.71 -22.56
CA GLY A 118 -9.47 7.57 -22.28
C GLY A 118 -9.86 8.06 -20.89
N LEU A 119 -10.97 8.81 -20.81
CA LEU A 119 -11.46 9.50 -19.60
C LEU A 119 -11.59 8.61 -18.37
N ARG A 120 -11.89 7.31 -18.55
CA ARG A 120 -12.02 6.33 -17.44
C ARG A 120 -10.69 6.01 -16.75
N ILE A 121 -9.57 6.25 -17.43
CA ILE A 121 -8.23 5.94 -16.95
C ILE A 121 -7.56 7.20 -16.36
N GLN A 122 -8.12 8.38 -16.61
CA GLN A 122 -7.63 9.64 -16.06
C GLN A 122 -7.96 9.73 -14.56
N ALA A 123 -7.00 10.20 -13.76
CA ALA A 123 -7.22 10.41 -12.33
C ALA A 123 -8.22 11.56 -12.06
N ARG A 124 -8.25 12.57 -12.93
CA ARG A 124 -9.17 13.70 -12.88
C ARG A 124 -9.39 14.26 -14.28
N LEU A 125 -10.62 14.69 -14.56
CA LEU A 125 -10.94 15.43 -15.78
C LEU A 125 -10.31 16.82 -15.74
N THR A 126 -9.83 17.29 -16.88
CA THR A 126 -9.55 18.72 -17.07
C THR A 126 -10.85 19.52 -17.01
N VAL A 127 -10.76 20.83 -16.74
CA VAL A 127 -11.92 21.73 -16.72
C VAL A 127 -12.65 21.67 -18.06
N ASP A 128 -11.92 21.79 -19.16
CA ASP A 128 -12.46 21.76 -20.52
C ASP A 128 -13.20 20.43 -20.82
N GLN A 129 -12.61 19.28 -20.46
CA GLN A 129 -13.29 17.98 -20.62
C GLN A 129 -14.55 17.89 -19.75
N ALA A 130 -14.52 18.44 -18.53
CA ALA A 130 -15.67 18.43 -17.64
C ALA A 130 -16.81 19.32 -18.16
N GLU A 131 -16.48 20.49 -18.73
CA GLU A 131 -17.45 21.40 -19.36
C GLU A 131 -18.10 20.76 -20.60
N GLU A 132 -17.31 20.15 -21.48
CA GLU A 132 -17.83 19.43 -22.65
C GLU A 132 -18.77 18.28 -22.24
N ILE A 133 -18.37 17.47 -21.26
CA ILE A 133 -19.21 16.38 -20.73
C ILE A 133 -20.49 16.93 -20.09
N ALA A 134 -20.39 18.02 -19.31
CA ALA A 134 -21.55 18.66 -18.69
C ALA A 134 -22.53 19.17 -19.75
N GLY A 135 -22.03 19.76 -20.84
CA GLY A 135 -22.82 20.15 -22.00
C GLY A 135 -23.53 18.95 -22.64
N CYS A 136 -22.82 17.83 -22.87
CA CYS A 136 -23.42 16.61 -23.41
C CYS A 136 -24.47 15.97 -22.49
N GLN A 137 -24.28 16.05 -21.16
CA GLN A 137 -25.20 15.47 -20.17
C GLN A 137 -26.37 16.37 -19.79
N ALA A 138 -26.30 17.68 -20.10
CA ALA A 138 -27.37 18.64 -19.82
C ALA A 138 -28.63 18.44 -20.69
N ILE A 139 -28.61 17.48 -21.62
CA ILE A 139 -29.79 17.11 -22.40
C ILE A 139 -30.78 16.37 -21.50
N HIS A 140 -32.04 16.82 -21.50
CA HIS A 140 -33.14 16.17 -20.79
C HIS A 140 -33.27 14.71 -21.24
N ARG A 141 -32.96 13.77 -20.35
CA ARG A 141 -33.30 12.36 -20.53
C ARG A 141 -34.65 12.12 -19.89
N ASP A 142 -35.61 11.70 -20.71
CA ASP A 142 -36.88 11.20 -20.21
C ASP A 142 -36.60 9.91 -19.42
N ILE A 143 -36.64 10.03 -18.10
CA ILE A 143 -36.52 8.92 -17.14
C ILE A 143 -37.90 8.37 -16.77
N SER A 144 -38.89 8.53 -17.66
CA SER A 144 -40.20 7.90 -17.52
C SER A 144 -40.03 6.43 -17.13
N LEU A 145 -40.35 6.15 -15.86
CA LEU A 145 -40.33 4.82 -15.30
C LEU A 145 -41.39 4.00 -16.06
N ASN A 146 -40.93 3.05 -16.88
CA ASN A 146 -41.79 1.97 -17.33
C ASN A 146 -42.08 1.09 -16.12
N PHE A 147 -43.22 1.34 -15.49
CA PHE A 147 -43.83 0.45 -14.50
C PHE A 147 -44.49 -0.74 -15.19
#